data_AF-A0A368NK02-F1
#
_entry.id   AF-A0A368NK02-F1
#
_cell.length_a   1.000
_cell.length_b   1.000
_cell.length_c   1.000
_cell.angle_alpha   90.00
_cell.angle_beta   90.00
_cell.angle_gamma   90.00
#
_symmetry.space_group_name_H-M   'P 1'
#
loop_
_entity.id
_entity.type
_entity.pdbx_description
1 polymer ?
#
loop_
_entity_poly.entity_id
_entity_poly.type
_entity_poly.pdbx_seq_one_letter_code
_entity_poly.pdbx_strand_id
1 'polypeptide(L)'
;MVSFGSPRQTGFTLIELVVVIIILGILAVTAAPKFLDLQGDAKASAVQGIKAAIESSADFVYSKAAIDNVEKELRDVTIEYSGTDIEIKVGYPEAYGDNDGGLIDTLDLDPDLEVCYGSGDTCNLDSNSSNVRIGYNLEDDANPCFVRYIEPRGTDGVDDTYTIVVDTSGC
;
A
#
# COMPACT_ATOMS: atom_id res chain seq x y z
N MET A 1 -9.29 13.10 59.05
CA MET A 1 -8.70 14.17 58.21
C MET A 1 -7.20 13.90 58.12
N VAL A 2 -6.75 13.27 57.04
CA VAL A 2 -5.33 12.96 56.85
C VAL A 2 -4.66 14.21 56.30
N SER A 3 -3.76 14.79 57.08
CA SER A 3 -2.91 15.90 56.65
C SER A 3 -1.78 15.33 55.79
N PHE A 4 -1.79 15.65 54.50
CA PHE A 4 -0.63 15.40 53.63
C PHE A 4 0.44 16.45 53.96
N GLY A 5 1.55 15.99 54.56
CA GLY A 5 2.73 16.80 54.75
C GLY A 5 3.29 17.24 53.39
N SER A 6 3.46 18.55 53.20
CA SER A 6 3.99 19.15 51.99
C SER A 6 5.42 18.63 51.72
N PRO A 7 5.67 17.88 50.62
CA PRO A 7 7.02 17.51 50.25
C PRO A 7 7.81 18.78 49.93
N ARG A 8 9.03 18.88 50.47
CA ARG A 8 9.96 19.97 50.14
C ARG A 8 10.18 19.94 48.62
N GLN A 9 9.76 21.00 47.95
CA GLN A 9 9.97 21.18 46.52
C GLN A 9 11.47 21.47 46.31
N THR A 10 12.27 20.42 46.09
CA THR A 10 13.63 20.52 45.58
C THR A 10 13.55 21.09 44.17
N GLY A 11 13.86 22.37 44.02
CA GLY A 11 13.92 23.03 42.72
C GLY A 11 15.00 22.41 41.84
N PHE A 12 14.69 22.18 40.57
CA PHE A 12 15.66 21.84 39.53
C PHE A 12 16.72 22.93 39.46
N THR A 13 18.00 22.56 39.35
CA THR A 13 19.05 23.58 39.19
C THR A 13 19.05 24.12 37.75
N LEU A 14 19.40 25.39 37.55
CA LEU A 14 19.48 25.97 36.20
C LEU A 14 20.44 25.21 35.30
N ILE A 15 21.54 24.68 35.86
CA ILE A 15 22.52 23.90 35.10
C ILE A 15 21.95 22.55 34.64
N GLU A 16 21.09 21.92 35.44
CA GLU A 16 20.48 20.64 35.10
C GLU A 16 19.54 20.78 33.89
N LEU A 17 18.78 21.88 33.84
CA LEU A 17 17.95 22.19 32.68
C LEU A 17 18.81 22.50 31.44
N VAL A 18 19.90 23.26 31.60
CA VAL A 18 20.82 23.58 30.49
C VAL A 18 21.49 22.33 29.93
N VAL A 19 21.97 21.42 30.78
CA VAL A 19 22.61 20.18 30.33
C VAL A 19 21.61 19.28 29.59
N VAL A 20 20.36 19.20 30.03
CA VAL A 20 19.32 18.40 29.37
C VAL A 20 19.04 18.90 27.95
N ILE A 21 18.86 20.21 27.75
CA ILE A 21 18.59 20.75 26.40
C ILE A 21 19.81 20.59 25.47
N ILE A 22 21.03 20.64 26.00
CA ILE A 22 22.25 20.37 25.21
C ILE A 22 22.28 18.92 24.75
N ILE A 23 22.01 17.98 25.65
CA ILE A 23 21.98 16.55 25.32
C ILE A 23 20.87 16.26 24.29
N LEU A 24 19.66 16.79 24.51
CA LEU A 24 18.56 16.67 23.55
C LEU A 24 18.90 17.28 22.19
N GLY A 25 19.63 18.40 22.16
CA GLY A 25 20.11 19.01 20.92
C GLY A 25 21.05 18.10 20.12
N ILE A 26 22.00 17.45 20.79
CA ILE A 26 22.94 16.51 20.13
C ILE A 26 22.20 15.26 19.63
N LEU A 27 21.30 14.71 20.44
CA LEU A 27 20.50 13.54 20.05
C LEU A 27 19.58 13.85 18.87
N ALA A 28 18.97 15.04 18.82
CA ALA A 28 18.11 15.42 17.71
C ALA A 28 18.87 15.49 16.37
N VAL A 29 20.06 16.09 16.36
CA VAL A 29 20.87 16.25 15.13
C VAL A 29 21.37 14.90 14.60
N THR A 30 21.67 13.95 15.47
CA THR A 30 22.16 12.62 15.08
C THR A 30 21.04 11.64 14.74
N ALA A 31 19.87 11.77 15.36
CA ALA A 31 18.73 10.90 15.11
C ALA A 31 17.97 11.25 13.83
N ALA A 32 17.88 12.54 13.46
CA ALA A 32 17.06 12.97 12.33
C ALA A 32 17.46 12.35 10.97
N PRO A 33 18.75 12.31 10.56
CA PRO A 33 19.13 11.73 9.27
C PRO A 33 18.77 10.24 9.19
N LYS A 34 19.08 9.48 10.26
CA LYS A 34 18.78 8.05 10.32
C LYS A 34 17.29 7.76 10.33
N PHE A 35 16.48 8.62 10.96
CA PHE A 35 15.03 8.47 10.98
C PHE A 35 14.42 8.67 9.58
N LEU A 36 14.99 9.54 8.75
CA LEU A 36 14.57 9.70 7.36
C LEU A 36 14.88 8.46 6.52
N ASP A 37 16.10 7.92 6.63
CA ASP A 37 16.49 6.70 5.90
C ASP A 37 15.58 5.51 6.27
N LEU A 38 15.29 5.32 7.56
CA LEU A 38 14.41 4.25 8.03
C LEU A 38 12.97 4.36 7.52
N GLN A 39 12.47 5.58 7.30
CA GLN A 39 11.14 5.77 6.72
C GLN A 39 11.11 5.35 5.25
N GLY A 40 12.15 5.63 4.48
CA GLY A 40 12.26 5.18 3.08
C GLY A 40 12.33 3.66 2.98
N ASP A 41 13.20 3.03 3.79
CA ASP A 41 13.30 1.57 3.87
C ASP A 41 11.98 0.91 4.31
N ALA A 42 11.24 1.56 5.22
CA ALA A 42 9.93 1.09 5.66
C ALA A 42 8.90 1.15 4.53
N LYS A 43 8.86 2.26 3.76
CA LYS A 43 7.97 2.38 2.59
C LYS A 43 8.29 1.34 1.52
N ALA A 44 9.57 1.16 1.19
CA ALA A 44 10.00 0.15 0.23
C ALA A 44 9.58 -1.26 0.67
N SER A 45 9.72 -1.57 1.97
CA SER A 45 9.29 -2.85 2.55
C SER A 45 7.77 -3.02 2.52
N ALA A 46 7.01 -1.95 2.79
CA ALA A 46 5.55 -1.95 2.70
C ALA A 46 5.07 -2.23 1.27
N VAL A 47 5.69 -1.60 0.27
CA VAL A 47 5.42 -1.86 -1.16
C VAL A 47 5.68 -3.33 -1.51
N GLN A 48 6.76 -3.94 -1.02
CA GLN A 48 6.99 -5.38 -1.22
C GLN A 48 5.93 -6.24 -0.52
N GLY A 49 5.43 -5.81 0.64
CA GLY A 49 4.31 -6.47 1.32
C GLY A 49 3.02 -6.42 0.50
N ILE A 50 2.73 -5.28 -0.12
CA ILE A 50 1.57 -5.10 -1.01
C ILE A 50 1.68 -6.03 -2.22
N LYS A 51 2.87 -6.15 -2.83
CA LYS A 51 3.09 -7.10 -3.92
C LYS A 51 2.70 -8.52 -3.51
N ALA A 52 3.17 -8.97 -2.35
CA ALA A 52 2.86 -10.31 -1.86
C ALA A 52 1.36 -10.49 -1.59
N ALA A 53 0.68 -9.44 -1.09
CA ALA A 53 -0.76 -9.45 -0.89
C ALA A 53 -1.53 -9.57 -2.21
N ILE A 54 -1.13 -8.82 -3.25
CA ILE A 54 -1.69 -8.91 -4.60
C ILE A 54 -1.53 -10.33 -5.15
N GLU A 55 -0.31 -10.89 -5.11
CA GLU A 55 -0.03 -12.24 -5.62
C GLU A 55 -0.90 -13.29 -4.90
N SER A 56 -0.96 -13.22 -3.57
CA SER A 56 -1.77 -14.14 -2.76
C SER A 56 -3.27 -14.02 -3.05
N SER A 57 -3.77 -12.80 -3.25
CA SER A 57 -5.18 -12.57 -3.53
C SER A 57 -5.55 -13.05 -4.94
N ALA A 58 -4.73 -12.72 -5.94
CA ALA A 58 -4.91 -13.16 -7.31
C ALA A 58 -4.91 -14.69 -7.42
N ASP A 59 -4.03 -15.39 -6.70
CA ASP A 59 -3.99 -16.85 -6.65
C ASP A 59 -5.25 -17.46 -5.99
N PHE A 60 -5.79 -16.79 -4.97
CA PHE A 60 -7.02 -17.25 -4.33
C PHE A 60 -8.24 -17.06 -5.26
N VAL A 61 -8.34 -15.90 -5.90
CA VAL A 61 -9.38 -15.62 -6.91
C VAL A 61 -9.30 -16.61 -8.07
N TYR A 62 -8.09 -16.90 -8.57
CA TYR A 62 -7.89 -17.93 -9.57
C TYR A 62 -8.32 -19.31 -9.11
N SER A 63 -7.98 -19.69 -7.88
CA SER A 63 -8.41 -20.97 -7.30
C SER A 63 -9.94 -21.07 -7.23
N LYS A 64 -10.63 -19.97 -6.91
CA LYS A 64 -12.09 -19.90 -6.91
C LYS A 64 -12.67 -20.00 -8.33
N ALA A 65 -12.15 -19.22 -9.26
CA ALA A 65 -12.55 -19.28 -10.66
C ALA A 65 -12.40 -20.70 -11.24
N ALA A 66 -11.31 -21.42 -10.89
CA ALA A 66 -11.07 -22.79 -11.33
C ALA A 66 -12.05 -23.80 -10.72
N ILE A 67 -12.46 -23.61 -9.46
CA ILE A 67 -13.51 -24.44 -8.83
C ILE A 67 -14.85 -24.24 -9.54
N ASP A 68 -15.15 -23.00 -9.93
CA ASP A 68 -16.38 -22.62 -10.62
C ASP A 68 -16.32 -22.88 -12.14
N ASN A 69 -15.17 -23.37 -12.66
CA ASN A 69 -14.89 -23.65 -14.07
C ASN A 69 -15.02 -22.44 -15.00
N VAL A 70 -14.64 -21.26 -14.49
CA VAL A 70 -14.66 -19.99 -15.21
C VAL A 70 -13.26 -19.37 -15.35
N GLU A 71 -12.20 -20.10 -15.01
CA GLU A 71 -10.82 -19.62 -15.01
C GLU A 71 -10.26 -19.27 -16.40
N LYS A 72 -11.00 -19.55 -17.46
CA LYS A 72 -10.64 -19.26 -18.85
C LYS A 72 -11.54 -18.21 -19.51
N GLU A 73 -12.53 -17.73 -18.78
CA GLU A 73 -13.46 -16.74 -19.29
C GLU A 73 -12.74 -15.39 -19.49
N LEU A 74 -13.06 -14.72 -20.59
CA LEU A 74 -12.27 -13.58 -21.07
C LEU A 74 -12.67 -12.24 -20.44
N ARG A 75 -13.86 -12.16 -19.85
CA ARG A 75 -14.49 -10.98 -19.22
C ARG A 75 -15.94 -11.32 -18.82
N ASP A 76 -16.65 -10.36 -18.22
CA ASP A 76 -18.08 -10.40 -17.91
C ASP A 76 -18.47 -11.60 -17.00
N VAL A 77 -17.52 -12.04 -16.18
CA VAL A 77 -17.72 -13.10 -15.20
C VAL A 77 -17.26 -12.62 -13.84
N THR A 78 -18.04 -12.97 -12.83
CA THR A 78 -17.85 -12.58 -11.45
C THR A 78 -17.78 -13.82 -10.58
N ILE A 79 -16.94 -13.78 -9.55
CA ILE A 79 -16.89 -14.79 -8.48
C ILE A 79 -17.13 -14.15 -7.12
N GLU A 80 -17.66 -14.92 -6.16
CA GLU A 80 -17.80 -14.44 -4.79
C GLU A 80 -16.47 -14.59 -4.03
N TYR A 81 -15.99 -13.48 -3.50
CA TYR A 81 -14.83 -13.40 -2.62
C TYR A 81 -15.16 -12.57 -1.38
N SER A 82 -15.18 -13.22 -0.22
CA SER A 82 -15.38 -12.56 1.07
C SER A 82 -16.68 -11.76 1.17
N GLY A 83 -17.75 -12.21 0.50
CA GLY A 83 -19.05 -11.56 0.46
C GLY A 83 -19.17 -10.43 -0.56
N THR A 84 -18.14 -10.19 -1.36
CA THR A 84 -18.13 -9.25 -2.48
C THR A 84 -17.99 -10.01 -3.78
N ASP A 85 -18.72 -9.56 -4.78
CA ASP A 85 -18.66 -10.06 -6.15
C ASP A 85 -17.47 -9.39 -6.86
N ILE A 86 -16.52 -10.20 -7.34
CA ILE A 86 -15.28 -9.76 -7.98
C ILE A 86 -15.29 -10.14 -9.45
N GLU A 87 -15.15 -9.13 -10.32
CA GLU A 87 -14.99 -9.34 -11.75
C GLU A 87 -13.63 -9.96 -12.06
N ILE A 88 -13.63 -10.96 -12.95
CA ILE A 88 -12.44 -11.69 -13.33
C ILE A 88 -12.21 -11.71 -14.84
N LYS A 89 -10.93 -11.75 -15.18
CA LYS A 89 -10.39 -11.93 -16.53
C LYS A 89 -9.39 -13.07 -16.50
N VAL A 90 -9.68 -14.15 -17.22
CA VAL A 90 -8.84 -15.37 -17.26
C VAL A 90 -8.55 -15.93 -15.87
N GLY A 91 -9.57 -15.92 -15.01
CA GLY A 91 -9.49 -16.40 -13.64
C GLY A 91 -8.81 -15.45 -12.66
N TYR A 92 -8.23 -14.32 -13.08
CA TYR A 92 -7.62 -13.35 -12.17
C TYR A 92 -8.51 -12.12 -12.01
N PRO A 93 -8.42 -11.36 -10.89
CA PRO A 93 -9.21 -10.14 -10.72
C PRO A 93 -8.96 -9.15 -11.84
N GLU A 94 -10.01 -8.49 -12.33
CA GLU A 94 -9.84 -7.28 -13.12
C GLU A 94 -9.19 -6.21 -12.24
N ALA A 95 -8.33 -5.37 -12.83
CA ALA A 95 -7.71 -4.29 -12.09
C ALA A 95 -8.79 -3.34 -11.56
N TYR A 96 -9.76 -2.99 -12.41
CA TYR A 96 -10.94 -2.21 -12.09
C TYR A 96 -12.19 -3.01 -12.51
N GLY A 97 -13.15 -3.21 -11.60
CA GLY A 97 -14.44 -3.83 -11.93
C GLY A 97 -15.41 -2.82 -12.55
N ASP A 98 -16.02 -3.16 -13.69
CA ASP A 98 -16.93 -2.28 -14.43
C ASP A 98 -18.29 -2.12 -13.72
N ASN A 99 -18.82 -3.21 -13.18
CA ASN A 99 -20.14 -3.27 -12.53
C ASN A 99 -20.03 -3.76 -11.08
N ASP A 100 -19.08 -4.64 -10.78
CA ASP A 100 -18.81 -5.17 -9.46
C ASP A 100 -17.37 -4.81 -8.97
N GLY A 101 -16.83 -5.55 -8.00
CA GLY A 101 -15.51 -5.27 -7.43
C GLY A 101 -14.35 -5.71 -8.31
N GLY A 102 -13.19 -5.07 -8.14
CA GLY A 102 -11.93 -5.41 -8.81
C GLY A 102 -10.88 -5.92 -7.84
N LEU A 103 -9.60 -5.84 -8.23
CA LEU A 103 -8.47 -6.27 -7.39
C LEU A 103 -8.48 -5.61 -6.01
N ILE A 104 -8.76 -4.31 -5.93
CA ILE A 104 -8.66 -3.55 -4.68
C ILE A 104 -9.64 -4.07 -3.62
N ASP A 105 -10.83 -4.51 -4.04
CA ASP A 105 -11.85 -5.09 -3.17
C ASP A 105 -11.43 -6.47 -2.58
N THR A 106 -10.39 -7.08 -3.13
CA THR A 106 -9.84 -8.34 -2.63
C THR A 106 -8.74 -8.15 -1.57
N LEU A 107 -8.28 -6.92 -1.37
CA LEU A 107 -7.14 -6.56 -0.53
C LEU A 107 -7.59 -5.77 0.70
N ASP A 108 -6.92 -6.03 1.83
CA ASP A 108 -7.02 -5.20 3.03
C ASP A 108 -5.85 -4.21 3.03
N LEU A 109 -6.08 -3.02 2.50
CA LEU A 109 -5.05 -1.98 2.32
C LEU A 109 -5.06 -0.98 3.48
N ASP A 110 -3.87 -0.53 3.86
CA ASP A 110 -3.72 0.57 4.83
C ASP A 110 -4.31 1.87 4.24
N PRO A 111 -5.10 2.64 5.01
CA PRO A 111 -5.70 3.89 4.54
C PRO A 111 -4.68 4.97 4.14
N ASP A 112 -3.43 4.87 4.56
CA ASP A 112 -2.37 5.79 4.17
C ASP A 112 -1.78 5.48 2.77
N LEU A 113 -2.20 4.37 2.15
CA LEU A 113 -1.78 4.02 0.79
C LEU A 113 -2.64 4.74 -0.25
N GLU A 114 -1.96 5.25 -1.26
CA GLU A 114 -2.61 5.78 -2.45
C GLU A 114 -2.94 4.62 -3.41
N VAL A 115 -4.10 4.69 -4.04
CA VAL A 115 -4.56 3.76 -5.09
C VAL A 115 -4.84 4.57 -6.35
N CYS A 116 -4.42 4.06 -7.50
CA CYS A 116 -4.33 4.88 -8.69
C CYS A 116 -4.55 4.07 -9.97
N TYR A 117 -5.58 4.43 -10.73
CA TYR A 117 -5.86 3.83 -12.04
C TYR A 117 -5.38 4.73 -13.18
N GLY A 118 -4.98 4.11 -14.29
CA GLY A 118 -4.63 4.81 -15.53
C GLY A 118 -3.17 4.71 -15.96
N SER A 119 -2.97 4.87 -17.28
CA SER A 119 -1.67 4.77 -17.94
C SER A 119 -1.07 6.18 -18.16
N GLY A 120 -0.35 6.71 -17.17
CA GLY A 120 0.38 8.00 -17.29
C GLY A 120 0.38 8.85 -16.01
N ASP A 121 0.60 10.15 -16.18
CA ASP A 121 0.85 11.14 -15.11
C ASP A 121 -0.40 11.53 -14.28
N THR A 122 -1.60 11.10 -14.70
CA THR A 122 -2.83 11.43 -13.98
C THR A 122 -3.24 10.27 -13.11
N CYS A 123 -3.10 10.45 -11.80
CA CYS A 123 -3.71 9.55 -10.86
C CYS A 123 -5.21 9.77 -10.81
N ASN A 124 -5.99 8.78 -11.26
CA ASN A 124 -7.43 8.89 -11.27
C ASN A 124 -8.06 7.69 -10.55
N LEU A 125 -8.95 7.97 -9.60
CA LEU A 125 -9.66 6.96 -8.83
C LEU A 125 -10.81 6.31 -9.63
N ASP A 126 -11.29 6.98 -10.70
CA ASP A 126 -12.52 6.60 -11.41
C ASP A 126 -12.28 6.21 -12.88
N SER A 127 -11.05 5.82 -13.24
CA SER A 127 -10.75 5.41 -14.61
C SER A 127 -10.77 3.90 -14.74
N ASN A 128 -11.68 3.38 -15.58
CA ASN A 128 -11.61 2.00 -16.04
C ASN A 128 -10.26 1.80 -16.76
N SER A 129 -9.38 1.06 -16.10
CA SER A 129 -8.01 0.81 -16.50
C SER A 129 -7.67 -0.63 -16.23
N SER A 130 -7.04 -1.29 -17.19
CA SER A 130 -6.51 -2.64 -17.05
C SER A 130 -5.28 -2.75 -16.14
N ASN A 131 -4.94 -1.68 -15.43
CA ASN A 131 -3.88 -1.66 -14.45
C ASN A 131 -4.19 -0.69 -13.30
N VAL A 132 -3.65 -1.02 -12.13
CA VAL A 132 -3.77 -0.24 -10.89
C VAL A 132 -2.42 -0.17 -10.20
N ARG A 133 -2.07 1.02 -9.70
CA ARG A 133 -0.91 1.27 -8.83
C ARG A 133 -1.38 1.42 -7.39
N ILE A 134 -0.61 0.86 -6.46
CA ILE A 134 -0.84 0.94 -5.01
C ILE A 134 0.50 1.28 -4.34
N GLY A 135 0.54 2.34 -3.53
CA GLY A 135 1.78 2.75 -2.88
C GLY A 135 1.77 4.18 -2.36
N TYR A 136 2.89 4.88 -2.52
CA TYR A 136 3.13 6.24 -2.08
C TYR A 136 3.62 7.11 -3.23
N ASN A 137 3.35 8.42 -3.15
CA ASN A 137 3.82 9.42 -4.12
C ASN A 137 3.37 9.07 -5.56
N LEU A 138 2.14 8.60 -5.74
CA LEU A 138 1.65 8.15 -7.05
C LEU A 138 1.37 9.32 -8.00
N GLU A 139 1.24 10.53 -7.47
CA GLU A 139 1.15 11.78 -8.23
C GLU A 139 2.52 12.36 -8.64
N ASP A 140 3.65 11.83 -8.12
CA ASP A 140 5.01 12.27 -8.46
C ASP A 140 5.72 11.21 -9.33
N ASP A 141 5.58 11.33 -10.65
CA ASP A 141 6.22 10.42 -11.60
C ASP A 141 7.76 10.50 -11.58
N ALA A 142 8.35 11.51 -10.92
CA ALA A 142 9.81 11.58 -10.80
C ALA A 142 10.35 10.64 -9.71
N ASN A 143 9.57 10.42 -8.64
CA ASN A 143 9.96 9.56 -7.52
C ASN A 143 8.75 8.74 -7.01
N PRO A 144 8.25 7.79 -7.81
CA PRO A 144 7.18 6.91 -7.39
C PRO A 144 7.65 5.80 -6.45
N CYS A 145 6.76 5.33 -5.57
CA CYS A 145 6.99 4.19 -4.68
C CYS A 145 5.76 3.28 -4.69
N PHE A 146 5.67 2.32 -5.62
CA PHE A 146 4.44 1.55 -5.86
C PHE A 146 4.63 0.09 -6.29
N VAL A 147 3.55 -0.67 -6.15
CA VAL A 147 3.28 -1.88 -6.91
C VAL A 147 2.21 -1.59 -7.94
N ARG A 148 2.43 -2.01 -9.19
CA ARG A 148 1.45 -1.96 -10.27
C ARG A 148 1.02 -3.37 -10.60
N TYR A 149 -0.28 -3.61 -10.52
CA TYR A 149 -0.92 -4.79 -11.07
C TYR A 149 -1.45 -4.47 -12.47
N ILE A 150 -1.18 -5.36 -13.41
CA ILE A 150 -1.70 -5.31 -14.78
C ILE A 150 -2.47 -6.61 -15.00
N GLU A 151 -3.76 -6.51 -15.25
CA GLU A 151 -4.61 -7.68 -15.44
C GLU A 151 -4.26 -8.44 -16.74
N PRO A 152 -4.72 -9.70 -16.90
CA PRO A 152 -4.52 -10.44 -18.13
C PRO A 152 -5.11 -9.71 -19.35
N ARG A 153 -4.39 -9.71 -20.48
CA ARG A 153 -4.75 -8.96 -21.71
C ARG A 153 -4.86 -7.43 -21.54
N GLY A 154 -4.47 -6.88 -20.40
CA GLY A 154 -4.32 -5.44 -20.21
C GLY A 154 -3.15 -4.87 -21.01
N THR A 155 -3.03 -3.55 -21.07
CA THR A 155 -1.84 -2.89 -21.65
C THR A 155 -0.59 -3.37 -20.90
N ASP A 156 0.33 -4.01 -21.62
CA ASP A 156 1.53 -4.67 -21.08
C ASP A 156 1.29 -5.91 -20.19
N GLY A 157 0.05 -6.42 -20.16
CA GLY A 157 -0.30 -7.68 -19.51
C GLY A 157 0.02 -8.90 -20.38
N VAL A 158 0.00 -10.09 -19.79
CA VAL A 158 0.15 -11.37 -20.51
C VAL A 158 -1.23 -11.91 -20.85
N ASP A 159 -1.37 -12.63 -21.97
CA ASP A 159 -2.69 -13.10 -22.43
C ASP A 159 -3.40 -14.00 -21.42
N ASP A 160 -2.66 -14.83 -20.67
CA ASP A 160 -3.23 -15.85 -19.79
C ASP A 160 -2.89 -15.64 -18.31
N THR A 161 -2.27 -14.51 -17.94
CA THR A 161 -1.94 -14.19 -16.54
C THR A 161 -1.70 -12.70 -16.34
N TYR A 162 -1.70 -12.27 -15.07
CA TYR A 162 -1.43 -10.89 -14.69
C TYR A 162 0.08 -10.60 -14.68
N THR A 163 0.43 -9.33 -14.66
CA THR A 163 1.82 -8.86 -14.50
C THR A 163 1.91 -7.93 -13.31
N ILE A 164 3.00 -8.04 -12.54
CA ILE A 164 3.32 -7.12 -11.45
C ILE A 164 4.61 -6.36 -11.79
N VAL A 165 4.57 -5.04 -11.61
CA VAL A 165 5.74 -4.16 -11.69
C VAL A 165 5.90 -3.46 -10.35
N VAL A 166 7.12 -3.39 -9.83
CA VAL A 166 7.43 -2.67 -8.60
C VAL A 166 8.42 -1.56 -8.90
N ASP A 167 8.13 -0.36 -8.43
CA ASP A 167 9.05 0.77 -8.44
C ASP A 167 9.21 1.30 -7.02
N THR A 168 10.44 1.33 -6.53
CA THR A 168 10.77 1.86 -5.20
C THR A 168 11.73 3.04 -5.25
N SER A 169 11.79 3.74 -6.39
CA SER A 169 12.76 4.83 -6.61
C SER A 169 12.48 6.08 -5.77
N GLY A 170 11.23 6.31 -5.38
CA GLY A 170 10.83 7.37 -4.46
C GLY A 170 10.34 6.91 -3.10
N CYS A 171 10.67 5.68 -2.73
CA CYS A 171 10.74 5.31 -1.32
C CYS A 171 12.04 5.91 -0.77
#